data_AF-A0A967M1I5-F1
#
_entry.id   AF-A0A967M1I5-F1
#
_cell.length_a   1.000
_cell.length_b   1.000
_cell.length_c   1.000
_cell.angle_alpha   90.00
_cell.angle_beta   90.00
_cell.angle_gamma   90.00
#
_symmetry.space_group_name_H-M   'P 1'
#
loop_
_entity.id
_entity.type
_entity.pdbx_description
1 polymer ?
#
loop_
_entity_poly.entity_id
_entity_poly.type
_entity_poly.pdbx_seq_one_letter_code
_entity_poly.pdbx_strand_id
1 'polypeptide(L)'
;MVLLVVLLVIALLVTLLVEFAFSTLVDLRLAETYRDTTRAHYLAKGGIRVGRIILQDDNNSYDALDETWALGVQNYPVADGTINISIDDHGGRLDLNRLVTAQGNIDPLFKDRTVRLLDLLEADDPEAMTDALIDWLDADDDNEPNGAENFYYQSLAQPYNCKNAPLDSLEELNLVRGFNR
;
A
#
# COMPACT_ATOMS: atom_id res chain seq x y z
N MET A 1 -60.36 10.31 28.65
CA MET A 1 -59.99 9.10 27.88
C MET A 1 -59.62 9.42 26.43
N VAL A 2 -60.43 10.15 25.67
CA VAL A 2 -60.13 10.47 24.25
C VAL A 2 -58.81 11.22 24.05
N LEU A 3 -58.51 12.22 24.88
CA LEU A 3 -57.26 13.00 24.81
C LEU A 3 -55.99 12.13 24.94
N LEU A 4 -56.00 11.15 25.86
CA LEU A 4 -54.86 10.26 26.09
C LEU A 4 -54.58 9.36 24.89
N VAL A 5 -55.63 8.84 24.24
CA VAL A 5 -55.50 8.02 23.03
C VAL A 5 -54.93 8.83 21.88
N VAL A 6 -55.40 10.08 21.70
CA VAL A 6 -54.89 10.97 20.65
C VAL A 6 -53.40 11.29 20.88
N LEU A 7 -53.01 11.60 22.11
CA LEU A 7 -51.60 11.86 22.43
C LEU A 7 -50.71 10.63 22.21
N LEU A 8 -51.19 9.44 22.54
CA LEU A 8 -50.46 8.19 22.30
C LEU A 8 -50.25 7.95 20.79
N VAL A 9 -51.28 8.13 19.98
CA VAL A 9 -51.19 7.96 18.52
C VAL A 9 -50.26 9.00 17.91
N ILE A 10 -50.32 10.26 18.34
CA ILE A 10 -49.41 11.31 17.87
C ILE A 10 -47.97 10.98 18.27
N ALA A 11 -47.73 10.56 19.52
CA ALA A 11 -46.39 10.21 19.97
C ALA A 11 -45.79 9.08 19.11
N LEU A 12 -46.58 8.03 18.82
CA LEU A 12 -46.16 6.92 17.97
C LEU A 12 -45.89 7.34 16.52
N LEU A 13 -46.75 8.20 15.96
CA LEU A 13 -46.54 8.75 14.62
C LEU A 13 -45.28 9.62 14.55
N VAL A 14 -45.03 10.46 15.57
CA VAL A 14 -43.82 11.29 15.64
C VAL A 14 -42.58 10.42 15.73
N THR A 15 -42.55 9.38 16.56
CA THR A 15 -41.39 8.48 16.64
C THR A 15 -41.12 7.78 15.31
N LEU A 16 -42.17 7.30 14.62
CA LEU A 16 -42.03 6.65 13.32
C LEU A 16 -41.53 7.63 12.24
N LEU A 17 -42.03 8.87 12.24
CA LEU A 17 -41.57 9.90 11.31
C LEU A 17 -40.12 10.30 11.56
N VAL A 18 -39.69 10.38 12.82
CA VAL A 18 -38.29 10.70 13.17
C VAL A 18 -37.35 9.58 12.73
N GLU A 19 -37.70 8.32 12.96
CA GLU A 19 -36.91 7.16 12.52
C GLU A 19 -36.82 7.09 10.99
N PHE A 20 -37.94 7.29 10.29
CA PHE A 20 -37.98 7.33 8.84
C PHE A 20 -37.12 8.47 8.27
N ALA A 21 -37.22 9.67 8.86
CA ALA A 21 -36.42 10.82 8.44
C ALA A 21 -34.92 10.57 8.66
N PHE A 22 -34.55 10.00 9.81
CA PHE A 22 -33.17 9.62 10.10
C PHE A 22 -32.65 8.58 9.09
N SER A 23 -33.41 7.52 8.85
CA SER A 23 -33.07 6.47 7.87
C SER A 23 -32.86 7.06 6.48
N THR A 24 -33.79 7.91 6.02
CA THR A 24 -33.70 8.55 4.69
C THR A 24 -32.45 9.43 4.57
N LEU A 25 -32.10 10.19 5.61
CA LEU A 25 -30.90 11.02 5.59
C LEU A 25 -29.61 10.18 5.55
N VAL A 26 -29.59 9.03 6.22
CA VAL A 26 -28.47 8.08 6.15
C VAL A 26 -28.35 7.50 4.74
N ASP A 27 -29.46 7.05 4.15
CA ASP A 27 -29.49 6.48 2.80
C ASP A 27 -29.04 7.48 1.75
N LEU A 28 -29.46 8.75 1.86
CA LEU A 28 -29.01 9.81 0.97
C LEU A 28 -27.50 10.03 1.04
N ARG A 29 -26.92 10.10 2.25
CA ARG A 29 -25.46 10.26 2.42
C ARG A 29 -24.68 9.06 1.88
N LEU A 30 -25.20 7.85 2.08
CA LEU A 30 -24.59 6.63 1.53
C LEU A 30 -24.63 6.64 0.00
N ALA A 31 -25.76 7.02 -0.60
CA ALA A 31 -25.92 7.11 -2.04
C ALA A 31 -24.99 8.17 -2.65
N GLU A 32 -24.86 9.34 -2.02
CA GLU A 32 -23.92 10.39 -2.42
C GLU A 32 -22.47 9.89 -2.36
N THR A 33 -22.07 9.31 -1.22
CA THR A 33 -20.71 8.77 -1.03
C THR A 33 -20.39 7.67 -2.04
N TYR A 34 -21.35 6.77 -2.30
CA TYR A 34 -21.19 5.69 -3.27
C TYR A 34 -21.00 6.22 -4.69
N ARG A 35 -21.82 7.19 -5.10
CA ARG A 35 -21.70 7.87 -6.40
C ARG A 35 -20.33 8.53 -6.52
N ASP A 36 -19.92 9.30 -5.52
CA ASP A 36 -18.70 10.10 -5.57
C ASP A 36 -17.44 9.21 -5.53
N THR A 37 -17.45 8.16 -4.72
CA THR A 37 -16.38 7.14 -4.68
C THR A 37 -16.26 6.41 -6.01
N THR A 38 -17.39 6.00 -6.60
CA THR A 38 -17.39 5.33 -7.90
C THR A 38 -16.83 6.24 -8.98
N ARG A 39 -17.24 7.51 -9.00
CA ARG A 39 -16.73 8.51 -9.93
C ARG A 39 -15.21 8.72 -9.75
N ALA A 40 -14.76 8.92 -8.51
CA ALA A 40 -13.34 9.09 -8.19
C ALA A 40 -12.50 7.89 -8.64
N HIS A 41 -13.00 6.67 -8.43
CA HIS A 41 -12.32 5.44 -8.87
C HIS A 41 -12.14 5.37 -10.40
N TYR A 42 -13.18 5.69 -11.16
CA TYR A 42 -13.08 5.71 -12.63
C TYR A 42 -12.22 6.86 -13.16
N LEU A 43 -12.22 8.01 -12.48
CA LEU A 43 -11.29 9.11 -12.77
C LEU A 43 -9.84 8.70 -12.53
N ALA A 44 -9.54 8.03 -11.41
CA ALA A 44 -8.22 7.49 -11.11
C ALA A 44 -7.77 6.46 -12.17
N LYS A 45 -8.66 5.55 -12.58
CA LYS A 45 -8.40 4.62 -13.70
C LYS A 45 -8.13 5.33 -15.02
N GLY A 46 -8.82 6.44 -15.28
CA GLY A 46 -8.53 7.33 -16.41
C GLY A 46 -7.13 7.91 -16.33
N GLY A 47 -6.72 8.37 -15.15
CA GLY A 47 -5.36 8.84 -14.86
C GLY A 47 -4.28 7.81 -15.17
N ILE A 48 -4.50 6.54 -14.78
CA ILE A 48 -3.58 5.43 -15.12
C ILE A 48 -3.42 5.28 -16.65
N ARG A 49 -4.53 5.42 -17.40
CA ARG A 49 -4.49 5.33 -18.86
C ARG A 49 -3.74 6.50 -19.49
N VAL A 50 -3.90 7.71 -18.95
CA VAL A 50 -3.12 8.89 -19.36
C VAL A 50 -1.63 8.67 -19.06
N GLY A 51 -1.29 8.22 -17.84
CA GLY A 51 0.09 7.89 -17.48
C GLY A 51 0.73 6.88 -18.42
N ARG A 52 -0.01 5.83 -18.81
CA ARG A 52 0.45 4.86 -19.82
C ARG A 52 0.71 5.52 -21.18
N ILE A 53 -0.15 6.43 -21.63
CA ILE A 53 0.04 7.14 -22.89
C ILE A 53 1.31 7.99 -22.82
N ILE A 54 1.53 8.70 -21.72
CA ILE A 54 2.74 9.50 -21.52
C ILE A 54 3.99 8.61 -21.61
N LEU A 55 4.00 7.46 -20.95
CA LEU A 55 5.12 6.50 -21.02
C LEU A 55 5.28 5.84 -22.39
N GLN A 56 4.21 5.67 -23.16
CA GLN A 56 4.28 5.11 -24.53
C GLN A 56 4.78 6.12 -25.56
N ASP A 57 4.58 7.41 -25.30
CA ASP A 57 5.05 8.49 -26.15
C ASP A 57 6.55 8.76 -25.94
N ASP A 58 7.08 8.34 -24.79
CA ASP A 58 8.51 8.37 -24.51
C ASP A 58 9.26 7.30 -25.33
N ASN A 59 10.08 7.77 -26.27
CA ASN A 59 10.67 6.94 -27.32
C ASN A 59 12.19 7.10 -27.43
N ASN A 60 12.80 7.76 -26.46
CA ASN A 60 14.24 7.87 -26.37
C ASN A 60 14.84 6.58 -25.77
N SER A 61 16.13 6.63 -25.42
CA SER A 61 16.87 5.47 -24.90
C SER A 61 17.28 5.62 -23.43
N TYR A 62 16.71 6.56 -22.69
CA TYR A 62 17.10 6.82 -21.30
C TYR A 62 15.92 7.40 -20.51
N ASP A 63 15.78 7.05 -19.24
CA ASP A 63 14.76 7.62 -18.37
C ASP A 63 15.39 8.65 -17.43
N ALA A 64 14.82 9.86 -17.34
CA ALA A 64 15.31 10.95 -16.52
C ALA A 64 14.20 11.84 -15.92
N LEU A 65 14.52 12.53 -14.81
CA LEU A 65 13.55 13.34 -14.06
C LEU A 65 13.14 14.66 -14.76
N ASP A 66 13.76 15.00 -15.88
CA ASP A 66 13.42 16.16 -16.71
C ASP A 66 12.43 15.84 -17.83
N GLU A 67 11.96 14.60 -17.90
CA GLU A 67 11.06 14.12 -18.93
C GLU A 67 9.58 14.34 -18.58
N THR A 68 8.73 14.25 -19.61
CA THR A 68 7.29 14.54 -19.48
C THR A 68 6.60 13.62 -18.47
N TRP A 69 7.01 12.35 -18.39
CA TRP A 69 6.46 11.41 -17.43
C TRP A 69 6.78 11.81 -15.98
N ALA A 70 7.98 12.31 -15.71
CA ALA A 70 8.45 12.68 -14.37
C ALA A 70 7.81 13.98 -13.86
N LEU A 71 7.52 14.93 -14.76
CA LEU A 71 6.79 16.16 -14.42
C LEU A 71 5.33 15.90 -14.03
N GLY A 72 4.73 14.86 -14.64
CA GLY A 72 3.36 14.45 -14.40
C GLY A 72 2.31 15.47 -14.89
N VAL A 73 1.08 15.28 -14.43
CA VAL A 73 -0.07 16.15 -14.75
C VAL A 73 -0.65 16.70 -13.44
N GLN A 74 -0.73 18.02 -13.33
CA GLN A 74 -1.19 18.69 -12.11
C GLN A 74 -2.48 19.48 -12.37
N ASN A 75 -3.42 19.38 -11.42
CA ASN A 75 -4.68 20.14 -11.38
C ASN A 75 -5.49 20.07 -12.68
N TYR A 76 -5.50 18.93 -13.37
CA TYR A 76 -6.24 18.80 -14.63
C TYR A 76 -7.75 18.70 -14.34
N PRO A 77 -8.58 19.64 -14.83
CA PRO A 77 -10.00 19.65 -14.51
C PRO A 77 -10.73 18.53 -15.25
N VAL A 78 -11.47 17.69 -14.51
CA VAL A 78 -12.34 16.66 -15.06
C VAL A 78 -13.71 16.74 -14.41
N ALA A 79 -14.67 17.21 -15.21
CA ALA A 79 -16.04 17.45 -14.79
C ALA A 79 -16.11 18.37 -13.56
N ASP A 80 -16.51 17.89 -12.37
CA ASP A 80 -16.67 18.72 -11.17
C ASP A 80 -15.46 18.67 -10.21
N GLY A 81 -14.34 18.07 -10.64
CA GLY A 81 -13.14 17.92 -9.83
C GLY A 81 -11.85 18.06 -10.63
N THR A 82 -10.72 17.80 -9.99
CA THR A 82 -9.38 17.82 -10.61
C THR A 82 -8.68 16.49 -10.40
N ILE A 83 -7.82 16.11 -11.34
CA ILE A 83 -6.94 14.95 -11.21
C ILE A 83 -5.49 15.39 -11.18
N ASN A 84 -4.70 14.69 -10.37
CA ASN A 84 -3.24 14.77 -10.36
C ASN A 84 -2.70 13.39 -10.74
N ILE A 85 -1.67 13.38 -11.59
CA ILE A 85 -0.99 12.17 -12.05
C ILE A 85 0.49 12.40 -11.82
N SER A 86 1.12 11.56 -11.02
CA SER A 86 2.57 11.48 -10.86
C SER A 86 3.04 10.10 -11.29
N ILE A 87 4.24 10.04 -11.85
CA ILE A 87 4.91 8.79 -12.22
C ILE A 87 6.29 8.86 -11.59
N ASP A 88 6.61 7.87 -10.77
CA ASP A 88 7.88 7.77 -10.08
C ASP A 88 8.66 6.57 -10.63
N ASP A 89 9.92 6.79 -10.99
CA ASP A 89 10.81 5.68 -11.35
C ASP A 89 11.24 4.93 -10.09
N HIS A 90 10.96 3.62 -10.07
CA HIS A 90 11.40 2.70 -9.03
C HIS A 90 12.74 2.05 -9.36
N GLY A 91 13.21 2.11 -10.62
CA GLY A 91 14.50 1.57 -11.06
C GLY A 91 15.71 2.26 -10.43
N GLY A 92 15.57 3.54 -10.05
CA GLY A 92 16.57 4.25 -9.24
C GLY A 92 16.68 3.79 -7.77
N ARG A 93 15.83 2.88 -7.30
CA ARG A 93 15.85 2.36 -5.92
C ARG A 93 16.59 1.02 -5.84
N LEU A 94 16.99 0.63 -4.62
CA LEU A 94 17.58 -0.69 -4.39
C LEU A 94 16.48 -1.76 -4.44
N ASP A 95 16.56 -2.65 -5.43
CA ASP A 95 15.67 -3.81 -5.53
C ASP A 95 16.06 -4.87 -4.49
N LEU A 96 15.27 -4.99 -3.43
CA LEU A 96 15.50 -5.91 -2.32
C LEU A 96 15.38 -7.37 -2.73
N ASN A 97 14.55 -7.68 -3.74
CA ASN A 97 14.41 -9.05 -4.24
C ASN A 97 15.68 -9.56 -4.94
N ARG A 98 16.66 -8.68 -5.23
CA ARG A 98 17.96 -9.06 -5.79
C ARG A 98 18.98 -9.50 -4.75
N LEU A 99 18.65 -9.45 -3.46
CA LEU A 99 19.47 -10.07 -2.41
C LEU A 99 19.65 -11.57 -2.64
N VAL A 100 18.62 -12.23 -3.16
CA VAL A 100 18.65 -13.65 -3.50
C VAL A 100 18.53 -13.80 -5.02
N THR A 101 19.48 -14.48 -5.63
CA THR A 101 19.48 -14.77 -7.08
C THR A 101 18.41 -15.78 -7.43
N ALA A 102 18.05 -15.87 -8.73
CA ALA A 102 17.10 -16.87 -9.21
C ALA A 102 17.55 -18.33 -8.97
N GLN A 103 18.81 -18.55 -8.62
CA GLN A 103 19.37 -19.86 -8.26
C GLN A 103 19.33 -20.12 -6.74
N GLY A 104 18.78 -19.21 -5.94
CA GLY A 104 18.74 -19.30 -4.48
C GLY A 104 20.03 -18.89 -3.78
N ASN A 105 21.03 -18.38 -4.50
CA ASN A 105 22.27 -17.91 -3.87
C ASN A 105 22.17 -16.44 -3.50
N ILE A 106 22.81 -16.04 -2.41
CA ILE A 106 22.97 -14.64 -2.02
C ILE A 106 23.79 -13.89 -3.08
N ASP A 107 23.32 -12.72 -3.51
CA ASP A 107 24.11 -11.79 -4.33
C ASP A 107 24.97 -10.91 -3.42
N PRO A 108 26.31 -11.12 -3.37
CA PRO A 108 27.18 -10.40 -2.44
C PRO A 108 27.24 -8.89 -2.72
N LEU A 109 27.02 -8.47 -3.97
CA LEU A 109 26.99 -7.05 -4.32
C LEU A 109 25.73 -6.39 -3.75
N PHE A 110 24.58 -7.06 -3.83
CA PHE A 110 23.34 -6.54 -3.26
C PHE A 110 23.35 -6.60 -1.74
N LYS A 111 23.92 -7.64 -1.12
CA LYS A 111 24.11 -7.70 0.34
C LYS A 111 24.90 -6.50 0.85
N ASP A 112 26.08 -6.23 0.29
CA ASP A 112 26.91 -5.07 0.66
C ASP A 112 26.19 -3.73 0.43
N ARG A 113 25.41 -3.60 -0.65
CA ARG A 113 24.62 -2.39 -0.91
C ARG A 113 23.49 -2.18 0.08
N THR A 114 22.79 -3.25 0.47
CA THR A 114 21.69 -3.18 1.44
C THR A 114 22.22 -2.81 2.82
N VAL A 115 23.31 -3.43 3.28
CA VAL A 115 23.96 -3.09 4.56
C VAL A 115 24.36 -1.61 4.56
N ARG A 116 25.04 -1.12 3.51
CA ARG A 116 25.42 0.30 3.42
C ARG A 116 24.23 1.24 3.37
N LEU A 117 23.15 0.86 2.69
CA LEU A 117 21.92 1.65 2.65
C LEU A 117 21.31 1.77 4.05
N LEU A 118 21.20 0.65 4.77
CA LEU A 118 20.66 0.63 6.13
C LEU A 118 21.55 1.40 7.12
N ASP A 119 22.87 1.31 6.97
CA ASP A 119 23.85 2.09 7.74
C ASP A 119 23.68 3.61 7.50
N LEU A 120 23.52 4.02 6.24
CA LEU A 120 23.23 5.42 5.87
C LEU A 120 21.88 5.92 6.39
N LEU A 121 20.93 5.00 6.61
CA LEU A 121 19.63 5.28 7.20
C LEU A 121 19.65 5.22 8.73
N GLU A 122 20.83 5.06 9.34
CA GLU A 122 21.02 4.97 10.79
C GLU A 122 20.21 3.83 11.44
N ALA A 123 20.08 2.71 10.74
CA ALA A 123 19.42 1.53 11.27
C ALA A 123 20.20 0.93 12.46
N ASP A 124 19.47 0.36 13.44
CA ASP A 124 20.06 -0.16 14.69
C ASP A 124 21.09 -1.28 14.45
N ASP A 125 20.80 -2.20 13.53
CA ASP A 125 21.67 -3.32 13.16
C ASP A 125 21.55 -3.65 11.65
N PRO A 126 22.26 -2.91 10.78
CA PRO A 126 22.20 -3.09 9.33
C PRO A 126 22.54 -4.50 8.85
N GLU A 127 23.47 -5.18 9.52
CA GLU A 127 23.90 -6.54 9.18
C GLU A 127 22.81 -7.55 9.54
N ALA A 128 22.30 -7.52 10.78
CA ALA A 128 21.24 -8.45 11.19
C ALA A 128 19.92 -8.23 10.43
N MET A 129 19.60 -6.98 10.10
CA MET A 129 18.43 -6.67 9.26
C MET A 129 18.60 -7.18 7.83
N THR A 130 19.81 -7.12 7.28
CA THR A 130 20.08 -7.66 5.94
C THR A 130 20.04 -9.19 5.94
N ASP A 131 20.65 -9.84 6.93
CA ASP A 131 20.62 -11.30 7.10
C ASP A 131 19.16 -11.79 7.27
N ALA A 132 18.37 -11.16 8.13
CA ALA A 132 16.97 -11.53 8.33
C ALA A 132 16.09 -11.32 7.08
N LEU A 133 16.45 -10.35 6.23
CA LEU A 133 15.79 -10.14 4.95
C LEU A 133 16.20 -11.20 3.91
N ILE A 134 17.43 -11.72 3.96
CA ILE A 134 17.87 -12.81 3.09
C ILE A 134 17.09 -14.09 3.42
N ASP A 135 17.05 -14.49 4.70
CA ASP A 135 16.27 -15.65 5.18
C ASP A 135 14.76 -15.52 4.89
N TRP A 136 14.24 -14.29 4.75
CA TRP A 136 12.85 -14.09 4.37
C TRP A 136 12.58 -14.40 2.89
N LEU A 137 13.59 -14.23 2.05
CA LEU A 137 13.52 -14.24 0.59
C LEU A 137 13.93 -15.58 -0.04
N ASP A 138 14.93 -16.26 0.52
CA ASP A 138 15.43 -17.53 0.00
C ASP A 138 14.48 -18.69 0.32
N ALA A 139 14.74 -19.85 -0.27
CA ALA A 139 13.77 -20.95 -0.30
C ALA A 139 14.09 -22.06 0.71
N ASP A 140 15.23 -21.97 1.39
CA ASP A 140 15.67 -22.97 2.36
C ASP A 140 15.21 -22.59 3.78
N ASP A 141 15.78 -23.24 4.79
CA ASP A 141 15.51 -22.97 6.21
C ASP A 141 16.86 -22.78 6.95
N ASP A 142 17.95 -22.51 6.21
CA ASP A 142 19.30 -22.37 6.74
C ASP A 142 19.55 -20.92 7.14
N ASN A 143 19.54 -20.67 8.45
CA ASN A 143 19.65 -19.33 9.01
C ASN A 143 21.03 -18.67 8.74
N GLU A 144 21.03 -17.45 8.20
CA GLU A 144 22.21 -16.60 8.13
C GLU A 144 22.78 -16.27 9.54
N PRO A 145 24.04 -15.81 9.66
CA PRO A 145 24.69 -15.64 10.97
C PRO A 145 23.91 -14.81 12.00
N ASN A 146 23.20 -13.77 11.56
CA ASN A 146 22.34 -12.93 12.39
C ASN A 146 20.87 -12.96 11.94
N GLY A 147 20.52 -13.90 11.08
CA GLY A 147 19.24 -13.99 10.40
C GLY A 147 18.08 -14.41 11.29
N ALA A 148 16.96 -14.70 10.64
CA ALA A 148 15.74 -15.17 11.26
C ALA A 148 14.93 -16.00 10.27
N GLU A 149 14.87 -17.29 10.54
CA GLU A 149 14.09 -18.25 9.79
C GLU A 149 12.73 -18.58 10.43
N ASN A 150 11.99 -19.50 9.83
CA ASN A 150 10.69 -19.96 10.32
C ASN A 150 10.66 -20.32 11.82
N PHE A 151 11.75 -20.88 12.38
CA PHE A 151 11.86 -21.15 13.82
C PHE A 151 11.71 -19.88 14.68
N TYR A 152 12.32 -18.77 14.25
CA TYR A 152 12.20 -17.48 14.93
C TYR A 152 10.75 -16.96 14.85
N TYR A 153 10.17 -16.89 13.66
CA TYR A 153 8.83 -16.31 13.46
C TYR A 153 7.73 -17.13 14.16
N GLN A 154 7.89 -18.45 14.23
CA GLN A 154 6.98 -19.33 14.99
C GLN A 154 7.11 -19.18 16.51
N SER A 155 8.23 -18.64 17.02
CA SER A 155 8.44 -18.42 18.45
C SER A 155 7.84 -17.11 18.99
N LEU A 156 7.36 -16.23 18.10
CA LEU A 156 6.78 -14.94 18.48
C LEU A 156 5.45 -15.10 19.22
N ALA A 157 5.04 -14.05 19.95
CA ALA A 157 3.77 -14.03 20.68
C ALA A 157 2.55 -14.25 19.77
N GLN A 158 2.64 -13.75 18.53
CA GLN A 158 1.73 -14.07 17.45
C GLN A 158 2.53 -14.77 16.34
N PRO A 159 2.55 -16.12 16.32
CA PRO A 159 3.32 -16.90 15.35
C PRO A 159 2.84 -16.69 13.92
N TYR A 160 3.79 -16.66 12.99
CA TYR A 160 3.55 -16.76 11.55
C TYR A 160 4.72 -17.49 10.88
N ASN A 161 4.54 -17.85 9.61
CA ASN A 161 5.59 -18.51 8.84
C ASN A 161 6.51 -17.48 8.20
N CYS A 162 7.78 -17.84 8.07
CA CYS A 162 8.65 -17.20 7.10
C CYS A 162 8.09 -17.39 5.68
N LYS A 163 8.29 -16.41 4.80
CA LYS A 163 7.69 -16.43 3.46
C LYS A 163 8.43 -17.35 2.50
N ASN A 164 9.75 -17.35 2.60
CA ASN A 164 10.69 -18.10 1.78
C ASN A 164 10.48 -17.85 0.27
N ALA A 165 10.23 -16.58 -0.08
CA ALA A 165 9.94 -16.15 -1.44
C ALA A 165 10.14 -14.62 -1.61
N PRO A 166 10.25 -14.13 -2.86
CA PRO A 166 10.32 -12.69 -3.13
C PRO A 166 9.18 -11.89 -2.49
N LEU A 167 9.47 -10.65 -2.09
CA LEU A 167 8.48 -9.68 -1.60
C LEU A 167 7.47 -9.36 -2.72
N ASP A 168 6.17 -9.39 -2.40
CA ASP A 168 5.11 -8.90 -3.29
C ASP A 168 4.92 -7.39 -3.12
N SER A 169 5.25 -6.87 -1.94
CA SER A 169 5.11 -5.46 -1.56
C SER A 169 6.16 -5.04 -0.55
N LEU A 170 6.45 -3.73 -0.47
CA LEU A 170 7.41 -3.20 0.50
C LEU A 170 6.89 -3.30 1.94
N GLU A 171 5.57 -3.29 2.11
CA GLU A 171 4.89 -3.39 3.39
C GLU A 171 5.19 -4.70 4.13
N GLU A 172 5.57 -5.75 3.41
CA GLU A 172 6.02 -7.03 3.99
C GLU A 172 7.27 -6.89 4.86
N LEU A 173 8.08 -5.84 4.67
CA LEU A 173 9.22 -5.58 5.55
C LEU A 173 8.80 -5.49 7.01
N ASN A 174 7.58 -5.04 7.34
CA ASN A 174 7.10 -5.00 8.74
C ASN A 174 6.96 -6.39 9.39
N LEU A 175 7.05 -7.47 8.61
CA LEU A 175 7.06 -8.85 9.10
C LEU A 175 8.48 -9.41 9.26
N VAL A 176 9.49 -8.72 8.71
CA VAL A 176 10.89 -9.15 8.78
C VAL A 176 11.49 -8.65 10.08
N ARG A 177 12.26 -9.52 10.76
CA ARG A 177 12.95 -9.16 12.00
C ARG A 177 13.80 -7.89 11.83
N GLY A 178 13.64 -6.94 12.75
CA GLY A 178 14.42 -5.70 12.78
C GLY A 178 13.79 -4.53 12.02
N PHE A 179 12.81 -4.78 11.16
CA PHE A 179 12.05 -3.74 10.46
C PHE A 179 10.79 -3.38 11.25
N ASN A 180 10.97 -2.57 12.28
CA ASN A 180 9.86 -2.02 13.06
C ASN A 180 9.58 -0.57 12.60
N ARG A 181 8.30 -0.20 12.53
CA ARG A 181 7.88 1.21 12.36
C ARG A 181 8.26 2.09 13.53
#